data_AF-R6GV31-F1
#
_entry.id   AF-R6GV31-F1
#
_cell.length_a   1.000
_cell.length_b   1.000
_cell.length_c   1.000
_cell.angle_alpha   90.00
_cell.angle_beta   90.00
_cell.angle_gamma   90.00
#
_symmetry.space_group_name_H-M   'P 1'
#
loop_
_entity.id
_entity.type
_entity.pdbx_description
1 polymer ?
#
loop_
_entity_poly.entity_id
_entity_poly.type
_entity_poly.pdbx_seq_one_letter_code
_entity_poly.pdbx_strand_id
1 'polypeptide(L)'
;MAKNEEKSFMDVKDETNNFDKKDIESGKGMAVLSYIGILSLIPYLTEKKNAYVRYHAVQGLNLFILEMIYSVLYGILTSVIKVKGSCGAGYYGSLADAFGVTCNVTPWWVTVPLSIIGLGFTVLAIIGIVNACQDKAKELPIVNQIKIIKK
;
A
#
# COMPACT_ATOMS: atom_id res chain seq x y z
N MET A 1 27.01 28.95 -7.48
CA MET A 1 26.70 27.62 -6.90
C MET A 1 25.20 27.43 -6.98
N ALA A 2 24.71 26.65 -7.94
CA ALA A 2 23.29 26.33 -8.03
C ALA A 2 22.93 25.43 -6.84
N LYS A 3 21.95 25.83 -6.02
CA LYS A 3 21.36 24.94 -5.04
C LYS A 3 20.65 23.84 -5.83
N ASN A 4 21.14 22.62 -5.74
CA ASN A 4 20.36 21.46 -6.17
C ASN A 4 19.14 21.41 -5.25
N GLU A 5 17.99 21.82 -5.75
CA GLU A 5 16.70 21.51 -5.12
C GLU A 5 16.50 20.01 -5.26
N GLU A 6 17.03 19.26 -4.28
CA GLU A 6 16.69 17.86 -4.12
C GLU A 6 15.18 17.82 -3.83
N LYS A 7 14.38 17.50 -4.85
CA LYS A 7 12.93 17.39 -4.69
C LYS A 7 12.67 16.39 -3.59
N SER A 8 12.06 16.86 -2.50
CA SER A 8 11.65 16.01 -1.39
C SER A 8 10.86 14.84 -1.95
N PHE A 9 11.06 13.64 -1.42
CA PHE A 9 10.23 12.47 -1.78
C PHE A 9 8.73 12.74 -1.60
N MET A 10 8.39 13.69 -0.72
CA MET A 10 7.03 14.16 -0.45
C MET A 10 6.62 15.40 -1.26
N ASP A 11 7.48 15.90 -2.15
CA ASP A 11 7.15 16.93 -3.14
C ASP A 11 6.32 16.30 -4.27
N VAL A 12 5.07 16.00 -3.92
CA VAL A 12 4.06 15.40 -4.78
C VAL A 12 3.05 16.45 -5.20
N LYS A 13 2.42 16.24 -6.35
CA LYS A 13 1.42 17.17 -6.88
C LYS A 13 0.24 17.30 -5.91
N ASP A 14 -0.08 18.54 -5.55
CA ASP A 14 -1.25 18.91 -4.77
C ASP A 14 -2.32 19.46 -5.72
N GLU A 15 -3.46 18.78 -5.80
CA GLU A 15 -4.59 19.16 -6.64
C GLU A 15 -5.78 19.65 -5.83
N THR A 16 -5.61 19.93 -4.53
CA THR A 16 -6.70 20.28 -3.61
C THR A 16 -7.56 21.45 -4.11
N ASN A 17 -6.91 22.45 -4.73
CA ASN A 17 -7.60 23.64 -5.25
C ASN A 17 -8.51 23.36 -6.47
N ASN A 18 -8.46 22.15 -7.04
CA ASN A 18 -9.31 21.75 -8.17
C ASN A 18 -10.67 21.18 -7.72
N PHE A 19 -10.92 21.07 -6.41
CA PHE A 19 -12.13 20.44 -5.87
C PHE A 19 -13.00 21.45 -5.12
N ASP A 20 -14.31 21.32 -5.31
CA ASP A 20 -15.28 22.13 -4.58
C ASP A 20 -15.31 21.74 -3.08
N LYS A 21 -15.40 22.74 -2.21
CA LYS A 21 -15.46 22.52 -0.75
C LYS A 21 -16.60 21.56 -0.35
N LYS A 22 -17.74 21.64 -1.04
CA LYS A 22 -18.89 20.77 -0.81
C LYS A 22 -18.58 19.30 -1.10
N ASP A 23 -17.81 19.02 -2.14
CA ASP A 23 -17.40 17.66 -2.51
C ASP A 23 -16.41 17.09 -1.48
N ILE A 24 -15.50 17.93 -0.98
CA ILE A 24 -14.56 17.57 0.09
C ILE A 24 -15.33 17.20 1.38
N GLU A 25 -16.20 18.11 1.86
CA GLU A 25 -16.93 17.94 3.12
C GLU A 25 -17.85 16.71 3.10
N SER A 26 -18.61 16.52 2.01
CA SER A 26 -19.53 15.39 1.87
C SER A 26 -18.82 14.06 1.55
N GLY A 27 -17.66 14.11 0.91
CA GLY A 27 -16.93 12.93 0.41
C GLY A 27 -15.90 12.35 1.37
N LYS A 28 -15.56 13.05 2.46
CA LYS A 28 -14.41 12.73 3.33
C LYS A 28 -14.35 11.27 3.80
N GLY A 29 -15.46 10.70 4.27
CA GLY A 29 -15.49 9.31 4.73
C GLY A 29 -15.18 8.30 3.62
N MET A 30 -15.70 8.55 2.42
CA MET A 30 -15.46 7.70 1.24
C MET A 30 -14.04 7.88 0.69
N ALA A 31 -13.46 9.08 0.82
CA ALA A 31 -12.05 9.32 0.53
C ALA A 31 -11.12 8.53 1.47
N VAL A 32 -11.43 8.45 2.77
CA VAL A 32 -10.67 7.61 3.72
C VAL A 32 -10.80 6.12 3.38
N LEU A 33 -12.03 5.66 3.12
CA LEU A 33 -12.31 4.26 2.75
C LEU A 33 -11.52 3.81 1.51
N SER A 34 -11.22 4.74 0.62
CA SER A 34 -10.46 4.48 -0.60
C SER A 34 -9.09 3.86 -0.35
N TYR A 35 -8.50 4.04 0.82
CA TYR A 35 -7.16 3.52 1.15
C TYR A 35 -7.16 2.24 1.99
N ILE A 36 -8.32 1.62 2.19
CA ILE A 36 -8.44 0.39 2.99
C ILE A 36 -8.50 -0.84 2.08
N GLY A 37 -7.36 -1.17 1.46
CA GLY A 37 -7.18 -2.39 0.65
C GLY A 37 -8.33 -2.65 -0.33
N ILE A 38 -8.96 -3.82 -0.22
CA ILE A 38 -10.08 -4.23 -1.09
C ILE A 38 -11.30 -3.30 -0.99
N LEU A 39 -11.50 -2.63 0.14
CA LEU A 39 -12.62 -1.70 0.32
C LEU A 39 -12.50 -0.46 -0.58
N SER A 40 -11.32 -0.19 -1.14
CA SER A 40 -11.11 0.84 -2.17
C SER A 40 -12.04 0.71 -3.39
N LEU A 41 -12.53 -0.51 -3.65
CA LEU A 41 -13.52 -0.76 -4.71
C LEU A 41 -14.88 -0.10 -4.43
N ILE A 42 -15.28 0.04 -3.17
CA ILE A 42 -16.57 0.61 -2.80
C ILE A 42 -16.69 2.06 -3.30
N PRO A 43 -15.86 3.03 -2.86
CA PRO A 43 -15.93 4.40 -3.34
C PRO A 43 -15.67 4.49 -4.84
N TYR A 44 -14.82 3.63 -5.41
CA TYR A 44 -14.60 3.59 -6.85
C TYR A 44 -15.85 3.19 -7.65
N LEU A 45 -16.70 2.30 -7.13
CA LEU A 45 -17.88 1.81 -7.84
C LEU A 45 -19.13 2.64 -7.54
N THR A 46 -19.25 3.20 -6.34
CA THR A 46 -20.46 3.90 -5.88
C THR A 46 -20.40 5.42 -6.06
N GLU A 47 -19.24 6.05 -5.83
CA GLU A 47 -19.10 7.52 -5.81
C GLU A 47 -18.62 8.07 -7.15
N LYS A 48 -19.53 8.09 -8.14
CA LYS A 48 -19.22 8.53 -9.51
C LYS A 48 -19.33 10.05 -9.73
N LYS A 49 -20.04 10.76 -8.84
CA LYS A 49 -20.36 12.18 -9.01
C LYS A 49 -19.45 13.11 -8.20
N ASN A 50 -18.92 12.64 -7.08
CA ASN A 50 -18.04 13.43 -6.22
C ASN A 50 -16.60 13.33 -6.75
N ALA A 51 -16.08 14.43 -7.28
CA ALA A 51 -14.77 14.45 -7.93
C ALA A 51 -13.64 14.19 -6.92
N TYR A 52 -13.78 14.69 -5.69
CA TYR A 52 -12.82 14.49 -4.60
C TYR A 52 -12.73 13.02 -4.17
N VAL A 53 -13.88 12.36 -3.98
CA VAL A 53 -13.91 10.91 -3.69
C VAL A 53 -13.31 10.13 -4.84
N ARG A 54 -13.65 10.49 -6.09
CA ARG A 54 -13.12 9.81 -7.27
C ARG A 54 -11.59 9.86 -7.34
N TYR A 55 -11.01 11.01 -7.00
CA TYR A 55 -9.56 11.19 -6.91
C TYR A 55 -8.92 10.19 -5.93
N HIS A 56 -9.42 10.14 -4.70
CA HIS A 56 -8.89 9.24 -3.66
C HIS A 56 -9.17 7.76 -3.99
N ALA A 57 -10.33 7.46 -4.57
CA ALA A 57 -10.72 6.11 -4.99
C ALA A 57 -9.77 5.55 -6.06
N VAL A 58 -9.43 6.34 -7.08
CA VAL A 58 -8.48 5.90 -8.13
C VAL A 58 -7.08 5.68 -7.53
N GLN A 59 -6.63 6.56 -6.63
CA GLN A 59 -5.31 6.37 -5.99
C GLN A 59 -5.26 5.15 -5.10
N GLY A 60 -6.26 4.98 -4.24
CA GLY A 60 -6.35 3.86 -3.34
C GLY A 60 -6.53 2.53 -4.07
N LEU A 61 -7.27 2.52 -5.18
CA LEU A 61 -7.40 1.33 -6.02
C LEU A 61 -6.08 0.99 -6.75
N ASN A 62 -5.35 1.99 -7.25
CA ASN A 62 -4.01 1.76 -7.80
C ASN A 62 -3.06 1.17 -6.75
N LEU A 63 -3.09 1.69 -5.51
CA LEU A 63 -2.32 1.14 -4.39
C LEU A 63 -2.71 -0.32 -4.10
N PHE A 64 -4.01 -0.63 -4.02
CA PHE A 64 -4.49 -1.99 -3.79
C PHE A 64 -4.08 -2.95 -4.92
N ILE A 65 -4.11 -2.51 -6.17
CA ILE A 65 -3.64 -3.35 -7.29
C ILE A 65 -2.14 -3.63 -7.17
N LEU A 66 -1.34 -2.64 -6.79
CA LEU A 66 0.09 -2.85 -6.53
C LEU A 66 0.32 -3.84 -5.39
N GLU A 67 -0.47 -3.76 -4.31
CA GLU A 67 -0.44 -4.73 -3.21
C GLU A 67 -0.80 -6.14 -3.66
N MET A 68 -1.80 -6.30 -4.55
CA MET A 68 -2.17 -7.59 -5.12
C MET A 68 -1.03 -8.18 -5.97
N ILE A 69 -0.44 -7.37 -6.85
CA ILE A 69 0.70 -7.79 -7.67
C ILE A 69 1.85 -8.23 -6.75
N TYR A 70 2.15 -7.41 -5.74
CA TYR A 70 3.19 -7.71 -4.76
C TYR A 70 2.91 -9.01 -4.01
N SER A 71 1.68 -9.26 -3.56
CA SER A 71 1.28 -10.48 -2.85
C SER A 71 1.48 -11.73 -3.70
N VAL A 72 1.11 -11.68 -4.99
CA VAL A 72 1.34 -12.79 -5.92
C VAL A 72 2.83 -13.04 -6.12
N LEU A 73 3.62 -11.99 -6.35
CA LEU A 73 5.08 -12.10 -6.51
C LEU A 73 5.76 -12.64 -5.24
N TYR A 74 5.32 -12.19 -4.07
CA TYR A 74 5.78 -12.68 -2.78
C TYR A 74 5.49 -14.19 -2.63
N GLY A 75 4.27 -14.62 -2.93
CA GLY A 75 3.87 -16.03 -2.90
C GLY A 75 4.71 -16.90 -3.82
N ILE A 76 4.93 -16.46 -5.06
CA ILE A 76 5.77 -17.18 -6.04
C ILE A 76 7.21 -17.27 -5.53
N LEU A 77 7.83 -16.16 -5.15
CA LEU A 77 9.23 -16.11 -4.73
C LEU A 77 9.49 -16.97 -3.50
N THR A 78 8.60 -16.90 -2.51
CA THR A 78 8.72 -17.71 -1.29
C THR A 78 8.38 -19.18 -1.53
N SER A 79 7.63 -19.53 -2.59
CA SER A 79 7.40 -20.94 -2.97
C SER A 79 8.64 -21.61 -3.55
N VAL A 80 9.49 -20.86 -4.26
CA VAL A 80 10.68 -21.39 -4.95
C VAL A 80 11.89 -21.47 -4.02
N ILE A 81 12.12 -20.45 -3.20
CA ILE A 81 13.29 -20.40 -2.32
C ILE A 81 12.96 -21.11 -1.00
N LYS A 82 13.38 -22.37 -0.90
CA LYS A 82 13.20 -23.22 0.29
C LYS A 82 14.53 -23.79 0.76
N VAL A 83 14.72 -23.80 2.07
CA VAL A 83 15.82 -24.48 2.77
C VAL A 83 15.25 -25.31 3.91
N LYS A 84 16.00 -26.31 4.37
CA LYS A 84 15.64 -27.01 5.61
C LYS A 84 15.89 -26.08 6.80
N GLY A 85 14.88 -25.91 7.63
CA GLY A 85 14.94 -25.09 8.83
C GLY A 85 13.82 -25.43 9.80
N SER A 86 13.68 -24.57 10.81
CA SER A 86 12.69 -24.74 11.87
C SER A 86 11.26 -24.70 11.32
N CYS A 87 10.41 -25.60 11.81
CA CYS A 87 9.02 -25.75 11.37
C CYS A 87 8.08 -24.63 11.84
N GLY A 88 8.55 -23.67 12.63
CA GLY A 88 7.76 -22.54 13.05
C GLY A 88 8.47 -21.65 14.06
N ALA A 89 7.93 -20.45 14.27
CA ALA A 89 8.37 -19.58 15.35
C ALA A 89 7.60 -19.90 16.65
N GLY A 90 8.25 -19.75 17.80
CA GLY A 90 7.65 -19.94 19.12
C GLY A 90 7.80 -21.35 19.70
N TYR A 91 7.16 -21.59 20.85
CA TYR A 91 7.39 -22.77 21.71
C TYR A 91 7.30 -24.11 20.97
N TYR A 92 6.26 -24.30 20.14
CA TYR A 92 6.06 -25.54 19.39
C TYR A 92 7.11 -25.77 18.29
N GLY A 93 7.63 -24.70 17.68
CA GLY A 93 8.71 -24.79 16.69
C GLY A 93 10.03 -25.21 17.33
N SER A 94 10.39 -24.58 18.45
CA SER A 94 11.60 -24.91 19.23
C SER A 94 11.58 -26.35 19.76
N LEU A 95 10.41 -26.84 20.17
CA LEU A 95 10.25 -28.23 20.59
C LEU A 95 10.45 -29.20 19.41
N ALA A 96 9.85 -28.91 18.26
CA ALA A 96 10.02 -29.72 17.04
C ALA A 96 11.50 -29.80 16.60
N ASP A 97 12.22 -28.67 16.68
CA ASP A 97 13.65 -28.62 16.39
C ASP A 97 14.47 -29.47 17.36
N ALA A 98 14.12 -29.47 18.65
CA ALA A 98 14.77 -30.29 19.68
C ALA A 98 14.59 -31.81 19.44
N PHE A 99 13.51 -32.20 18.75
CA PHE A 99 13.26 -33.57 18.30
C PHE A 99 13.80 -33.86 16.88
N GLY A 100 14.58 -32.94 16.30
CA GLY A 100 15.18 -33.11 14.97
C GLY A 100 14.20 -33.01 13.80
N VAL A 101 12.99 -32.51 14.04
CA VAL A 101 12.00 -32.28 12.98
C VAL A 101 12.40 -31.04 12.19
N THR A 102 12.58 -31.17 10.88
CA THR A 102 12.95 -30.06 9.99
C THR A 102 11.93 -29.89 8.88
N CYS A 103 11.67 -28.64 8.49
CA CYS A 103 10.72 -28.26 7.45
C CYS A 103 11.38 -27.46 6.33
N ASN A 104 10.76 -27.49 5.15
CA ASN A 104 11.15 -26.64 4.04
C ASN A 104 10.57 -25.24 4.24
N VAL A 105 11.40 -24.31 4.68
CA VAL A 105 11.03 -22.93 4.98
C VAL A 105 11.78 -21.94 4.09
N THR A 106 11.21 -20.75 3.92
CA THR A 106 11.90 -19.66 3.23
C THR A 106 12.81 -18.94 4.22
N PRO A 107 14.09 -18.72 3.90
CA PRO A 107 15.01 -18.08 4.83
C PRO A 107 14.56 -16.67 5.25
N TRP A 108 14.82 -16.31 6.50
CA TRP A 108 14.45 -15.00 7.05
C TRP A 108 15.10 -13.83 6.31
N TRP A 109 16.33 -14.01 5.79
CA TRP A 109 17.02 -12.99 4.99
C TRP A 109 16.35 -12.74 3.63
N VAL A 110 15.43 -13.63 3.19
CA VAL A 110 14.54 -13.40 2.05
C VAL A 110 13.23 -12.77 2.51
N THR A 111 12.59 -13.33 3.54
CA THR A 111 11.26 -12.88 3.97
C THR A 111 11.25 -11.53 4.67
N VAL A 112 12.32 -11.15 5.37
CA VAL A 112 12.42 -9.87 6.10
C VAL A 112 12.49 -8.67 5.14
N PRO A 113 13.41 -8.62 4.14
CA PRO A 113 13.41 -7.52 3.18
C PRO A 113 12.08 -7.36 2.44
N LEU A 114 11.46 -8.48 2.07
CA LEU A 114 10.13 -8.48 1.45
C LEU A 114 9.06 -7.94 2.40
N SER A 115 9.07 -8.35 3.67
CA SER A 115 8.13 -7.80 4.66
C SER A 115 8.26 -6.28 4.81
N ILE A 116 9.48 -5.75 4.74
CA ILE A 116 9.73 -4.30 4.79
C ILE A 116 9.11 -3.58 3.58
N ILE A 117 9.23 -4.14 2.37
CA ILE A 117 8.56 -3.60 1.17
C ILE A 117 7.04 -3.61 1.37
N GLY A 118 6.49 -4.69 1.93
CA GLY A 118 5.08 -4.81 2.29
C GLY A 118 4.60 -3.68 3.22
N LEU A 119 5.37 -3.40 4.27
CA LEU A 119 5.09 -2.28 5.19
C LEU A 119 5.13 -0.92 4.49
N GLY A 120 5.95 -0.77 3.45
CA GLY A 120 5.98 0.43 2.60
C GLY A 120 4.61 0.74 1.99
N PHE A 121 3.89 -0.26 1.48
CA PHE A 121 2.53 -0.07 0.96
C PHE A 121 1.56 0.39 2.04
N THR A 122 1.66 -0.17 3.26
CA THR A 122 0.85 0.28 4.40
C THR A 122 1.15 1.73 4.78
N VAL A 123 2.41 2.15 4.74
CA VAL A 123 2.80 3.55 4.97
C VAL A 123 2.19 4.47 3.91
N LEU A 124 2.20 4.06 2.63
CA LEU A 124 1.55 4.81 1.56
C LEU A 124 0.03 4.91 1.77
N ALA A 125 -0.63 3.84 2.23
CA ALA A 125 -2.04 3.87 2.58
C ALA A 125 -2.32 4.87 3.72
N ILE A 126 -1.49 4.86 4.78
CA ILE A 126 -1.61 5.82 5.90
C ILE A 126 -1.43 7.26 5.41
N ILE A 127 -0.45 7.53 4.53
CA ILE A 127 -0.27 8.87 3.93
C ILE A 127 -1.54 9.30 3.18
N GLY A 128 -2.16 8.38 2.42
CA GLY A 128 -3.43 8.63 1.72
C GLY A 128 -4.57 8.96 2.69
N ILE A 129 -4.71 8.19 3.76
CA ILE A 129 -5.70 8.42 4.83
C ILE A 129 -5.47 9.78 5.48
N VAL A 130 -4.23 10.13 5.82
CA VAL A 130 -3.90 11.43 6.42
C VAL A 130 -4.26 12.57 5.47
N ASN A 131 -3.97 12.43 4.18
CA ASN A 131 -4.36 13.44 3.18
C ASN A 131 -5.88 13.60 3.12
N ALA A 132 -6.64 12.50 3.07
CA ALA A 132 -8.10 12.53 3.09
C ALA A 132 -8.67 13.16 4.37
N CYS A 133 -8.09 12.86 5.53
CA CYS A 133 -8.46 13.46 6.82
C CYS A 133 -8.13 14.95 6.91
N GLN A 134 -7.11 15.41 6.18
CA GLN A 134 -6.68 16.81 6.09
C GLN A 134 -7.35 17.56 4.94
N ASP A 135 -8.34 16.97 4.27
CA ASP A 135 -9.08 17.61 3.18
C ASP A 135 -8.18 17.94 1.97
N LYS A 136 -7.10 17.17 1.79
CA LYS A 136 -6.07 17.38 0.76
C LYS A 136 -6.11 16.31 -0.31
N ALA A 137 -6.19 16.73 -1.57
CA ALA A 137 -6.04 15.88 -2.74
C ALA A 137 -4.57 15.86 -3.21
N LYS A 138 -3.71 15.28 -2.39
CA LYS A 138 -2.27 15.09 -2.68
C LYS A 138 -1.98 13.70 -3.23
N GLU A 139 -1.06 13.63 -4.18
CA GLU A 139 -0.68 12.34 -4.77
C GLU A 139 0.12 11.46 -3.81
N LEU A 140 -0.09 10.15 -3.90
CA LEU A 140 0.78 9.20 -3.22
C LEU A 140 2.12 9.13 -3.97
N PRO A 141 3.26 9.19 -3.25
CA PRO A 141 4.55 9.01 -3.88
C PRO A 141 4.66 7.60 -4.46
N ILE A 142 5.36 7.47 -5.59
CA ILE A 142 5.57 6.22 -6.36
C ILE A 142 4.29 5.66 -7.03
N VAL A 143 3.14 5.60 -6.35
CA VAL A 143 1.90 4.98 -6.86
C VAL A 143 1.42 5.64 -8.15
N ASN A 144 1.43 6.98 -8.23
CA ASN A 144 0.92 7.69 -9.41
C ASN A 144 1.87 7.68 -10.61
N GLN A 145 3.10 7.21 -10.46
CA GLN A 145 4.01 7.02 -11.61
C GLN A 145 3.60 5.77 -12.41
N ILE A 146 3.04 4.77 -11.72
CA ILE A 146 2.54 3.51 -12.29
C ILE A 146 1.03 3.66 -12.49
N LYS A 147 0.61 4.52 -13.42
CA LYS A 147 -0.83 4.79 -13.66
C LYS A 147 -1.54 3.59 -14.29
N ILE A 148 -1.98 2.64 -13.45
CA ILE A 148 -2.80 1.49 -13.89
C ILE A 148 -4.20 1.99 -14.27
N ILE A 149 -4.84 2.71 -13.34
CA ILE A 149 -6.10 3.42 -13.58
C ILE A 149 -5.80 4.90 -13.67
N LYS A 150 -6.25 5.53 -14.76
CA LYS A 150 -6.15 6.97 -14.98
C LYS A 150 -7.26 7.69 -14.23
N LYS A 151 -6.91 8.80 -13.59
CA LYS A 151 -7.86 9.74 -12.97
C LYS A 151 -8.65 10.48 -14.04
#